data_AF-A0A4P5VXD5-F1
#
_entry.id   AF-A0A4P5VXD5-F1
#
_cell.length_a   1.000
_cell.length_b   1.000
_cell.length_c   1.000
_cell.angle_alpha   90.00
_cell.angle_beta   90.00
_cell.angle_gamma   90.00
#
_symmetry.space_group_name_H-M   'P 1'
#
loop_
_entity.id
_entity.type
_entity.pdbx_description
1 polymer ?
#
loop_
_entity_poly.entity_id
_entity_poly.type
_entity_poly.pdbx_seq_one_letter_code
_entity_poly.pdbx_strand_id
1 'polypeptide(L)'
;MWMLFVVGCPLDPAGPLTDDDGDGFTTTDCAPNDAAVHPGAPDDNCDGVDDDCDGTLDEASPTAALWYPDADNDGWGISGELVAACVKPEGYGAHSTDCDDTDASIHPEAADDVCDGVDHDCDGETNEDAPEAISQWIDADGDGFGSEAEPIRVCELVEGYATNADDCIDTRADASPGGAIDCSRWSSRSEATWGSLGTGDKQDTLDVKLTGGRDADGDGHGDLLAILPGETHQDGTFGAAYLVTGSGPGENLLSGARARVEVANAESTWLSGGWAGDWDGDGTQDLAVRTGAYGGAEVCVVSGTLASSTLSDSLACWTGALDNVASKADAAGEGAWVMVVASTEAVDETSEGAAYIAPFGAPSGLVSEASARLSDGGSVGFADQYAEAGDVDGDGLTDLYLTAPSDDAHPTFGAIYVVLAPFVGARDVADGDHALAGTASLRAARGYPENAGDMDGDGSPDMLFWSSVIEGAMVFADPLHAATLEEPAIKIEDTSGIGESVGSATTTGDGNGDGVVDLFVAAESSSFLYADEGALFAFAGPLAGTRSLESADAVVAGGTAYGGFGTDVAILGDWSGDGAPDVAVAGLSSYWPYEAEIDLMSVSW
;
A
#
# COMPACT_ATOMS: atom_id res chain seq x y z
N MET A 1 73.07 -18.38 1.03
CA MET A 1 74.15 -18.86 0.16
C MET A 1 73.53 -19.12 -1.21
N TRP A 2 73.43 -18.09 -2.03
CA TRP A 2 73.01 -18.16 -3.42
C TRP A 2 74.09 -17.46 -4.25
N MET A 3 74.64 -18.18 -5.23
CA MET A 3 75.74 -17.76 -6.08
C MET A 3 75.25 -16.69 -7.07
N LEU A 4 75.77 -15.48 -6.95
CA LEU A 4 75.68 -14.43 -7.96
C LEU A 4 76.62 -14.81 -9.12
N PHE A 5 76.06 -15.25 -10.24
CA PHE A 5 76.79 -15.31 -11.51
C PHE A 5 76.82 -13.90 -12.08
N VAL A 6 77.88 -13.15 -11.77
CA VAL A 6 78.24 -11.99 -12.58
C VAL A 6 78.83 -12.55 -13.87
N VAL A 7 78.06 -12.50 -14.97
CA VAL A 7 78.60 -12.73 -16.31
C VAL A 7 79.38 -11.48 -16.67
N GLY A 8 80.58 -11.34 -16.11
CA GLY A 8 81.56 -10.42 -16.67
C GLY A 8 81.97 -10.96 -18.03
N CYS A 9 81.79 -10.16 -19.08
CA CYS A 9 82.29 -10.46 -20.41
C CYS A 9 83.78 -10.83 -20.31
N PRO A 10 84.20 -12.06 -20.68
CA PRO A 10 85.61 -12.38 -20.72
C PRO A 10 86.20 -11.61 -21.88
N LEU A 11 86.98 -10.56 -21.59
CA LEU A 11 87.86 -9.95 -22.58
C LEU A 11 88.81 -11.03 -23.11
N ASP A 12 88.43 -11.69 -24.20
CA ASP A 12 89.30 -12.57 -24.97
C ASP A 12 90.23 -11.67 -25.80
N PRO A 13 91.56 -11.67 -25.57
CA PRO A 13 92.48 -10.81 -26.30
C PRO A 13 92.74 -11.27 -27.76
N ALA A 14 91.85 -12.09 -28.33
CA ALA A 14 91.91 -12.54 -29.72
C ALA A 14 90.52 -12.79 -30.32
N GLY A 15 89.65 -11.77 -30.33
CA GLY A 15 88.46 -11.78 -31.19
C GLY A 15 88.82 -11.91 -32.68
N PRO A 16 87.96 -12.51 -33.52
CA PRO A 16 88.20 -12.64 -34.94
C PRO A 16 88.41 -11.25 -35.58
N LEU A 17 89.36 -11.14 -36.52
CA LEU A 17 89.60 -9.90 -37.29
C LEU A 17 88.51 -9.65 -38.36
N THR A 18 87.34 -10.25 -38.18
CA THR A 18 86.22 -10.23 -39.11
C THR A 18 84.98 -9.75 -38.38
N ASP A 19 84.27 -8.86 -39.06
CA ASP A 19 82.93 -8.36 -38.71
C ASP A 19 81.94 -9.48 -39.04
N ASP A 20 81.58 -10.26 -38.01
CA ASP A 20 80.90 -11.54 -38.15
C ASP A 20 79.36 -11.40 -38.23
N ASP A 21 78.79 -10.31 -37.72
CA ASP A 21 77.35 -9.97 -37.79
C ASP A 21 77.03 -8.77 -38.70
N GLY A 22 78.02 -8.03 -39.17
CA GLY A 22 77.89 -6.99 -40.20
C GLY A 22 77.61 -5.58 -39.67
N ASP A 23 77.87 -5.31 -38.39
CA ASP A 23 77.66 -4.01 -37.73
C ASP A 23 78.77 -2.98 -38.00
N GLY A 24 79.91 -3.44 -38.54
CA GLY A 24 81.08 -2.63 -38.88
C GLY A 24 82.11 -2.49 -37.76
N PHE A 25 81.94 -3.17 -36.63
CA PHE A 25 82.90 -3.28 -35.54
C PHE A 25 83.65 -4.63 -35.59
N THR A 26 84.85 -4.68 -35.00
CA THR A 26 85.71 -5.89 -35.07
C THR A 26 86.44 -6.14 -33.76
N THR A 27 87.39 -5.29 -33.39
CA THR A 27 88.25 -5.52 -32.21
C THR A 27 87.72 -4.91 -30.90
N THR A 28 86.62 -4.17 -30.97
CA THR A 28 86.02 -3.43 -29.85
C THR A 28 84.56 -3.84 -29.62
N ASP A 29 84.09 -4.82 -30.36
CA ASP A 29 82.73 -5.34 -30.29
C ASP A 29 82.61 -6.32 -29.11
N CYS A 30 81.65 -6.07 -28.21
CA CYS A 30 81.42 -6.90 -27.03
C CYS A 30 80.51 -8.11 -27.30
N ALA A 31 79.85 -8.17 -28.47
CA ALA A 31 78.98 -9.26 -28.90
C ALA A 31 79.15 -9.56 -30.41
N PRO A 32 80.21 -10.28 -30.83
CA PRO A 32 80.61 -10.48 -32.23
C PRO A 32 79.66 -11.33 -33.10
N ASN A 33 78.45 -11.62 -32.64
CA ASN A 33 77.42 -12.29 -33.43
C ASN A 33 76.06 -11.60 -33.29
N ASP A 34 76.01 -10.40 -32.73
CA ASP A 34 74.80 -9.62 -32.49
C ASP A 34 74.99 -8.16 -32.94
N ALA A 35 74.52 -7.86 -34.15
CA ALA A 35 74.66 -6.53 -34.73
C ALA A 35 73.89 -5.41 -34.00
N ALA A 36 73.12 -5.73 -32.95
CA ALA A 36 72.48 -4.75 -32.09
C ALA A 36 73.37 -4.29 -30.92
N VAL A 37 74.40 -5.06 -30.56
CA VAL A 37 75.23 -4.86 -29.38
C VAL A 37 76.65 -4.48 -29.82
N HIS A 38 76.95 -3.19 -29.83
CA HIS A 38 78.21 -2.67 -30.35
C HIS A 38 78.57 -1.29 -29.78
N PRO A 39 79.84 -0.86 -29.82
CA PRO A 39 80.26 0.45 -29.34
C PRO A 39 79.41 1.62 -29.87
N GLY A 40 78.65 2.27 -28.98
CA GLY A 40 77.76 3.38 -29.31
C GLY A 40 76.42 3.01 -29.95
N ALA A 41 75.98 1.75 -29.82
CA ALA A 41 74.56 1.41 -30.00
C ALA A 41 73.70 2.17 -28.96
N PRO A 42 72.41 2.43 -29.24
CA PRO A 42 71.53 3.03 -28.24
C PRO A 42 71.08 1.96 -27.23
N ASP A 43 71.34 2.22 -25.95
CA ASP A 43 70.86 1.38 -24.85
C ASP A 43 69.40 1.76 -24.50
N ASP A 44 68.44 1.22 -25.26
CA ASP A 44 67.07 1.73 -25.35
C ASP A 44 65.95 0.78 -24.89
N ASN A 45 66.28 -0.39 -24.36
CA ASN A 45 65.32 -1.50 -24.23
C ASN A 45 65.22 -2.15 -22.84
N CYS A 46 65.98 -1.70 -21.81
CA CYS A 46 65.88 -2.22 -20.44
C CYS A 46 66.00 -3.77 -20.38
N ASP A 47 66.79 -4.38 -21.26
CA ASP A 47 66.87 -5.84 -21.39
C ASP A 47 68.00 -6.47 -20.57
N GLY A 48 68.80 -5.64 -19.89
CA GLY A 48 69.93 -6.05 -19.06
C GLY A 48 71.17 -6.41 -19.87
N VAL A 49 71.25 -6.00 -21.14
CA VAL A 49 72.43 -6.09 -22.01
C VAL A 49 73.10 -4.72 -22.09
N ASP A 50 74.44 -4.71 -22.10
CA ASP A 50 75.25 -3.52 -22.34
C ASP A 50 75.34 -3.33 -23.87
N ASP A 51 74.28 -2.77 -24.46
CA ASP A 51 74.12 -2.65 -25.91
C ASP A 51 75.25 -1.80 -26.51
N ASP A 52 75.73 -0.79 -25.79
CA ASP A 52 76.71 0.17 -26.28
C ASP A 52 78.18 -0.15 -25.89
N CYS A 53 78.37 -1.26 -25.19
CA CYS A 53 79.64 -1.78 -24.70
C CYS A 53 80.44 -0.81 -23.80
N ASP A 54 79.81 0.12 -23.08
CA ASP A 54 80.47 1.11 -22.23
C ASP A 54 80.72 0.63 -20.78
N GLY A 55 80.14 -0.51 -20.42
CA GLY A 55 80.26 -1.15 -19.11
C GLY A 55 79.19 -0.75 -18.10
N THR A 56 78.22 0.08 -18.49
CA THR A 56 76.95 0.27 -17.81
C THR A 56 75.82 -0.49 -18.50
N LEU A 57 74.72 -0.71 -17.78
CA LEU A 57 73.56 -1.41 -18.30
C LEU A 57 72.38 -0.43 -18.28
N ASP A 58 71.71 -0.27 -19.40
CA ASP A 58 70.44 0.41 -19.57
C ASP A 58 70.41 1.87 -19.03
N GLU A 59 71.50 2.63 -19.16
CA GLU A 59 71.65 3.94 -18.53
C GLU A 59 70.93 5.10 -19.24
N ALA A 60 70.44 4.88 -20.47
CA ALA A 60 69.77 5.90 -21.28
C ALA A 60 68.40 5.46 -21.85
N SER A 61 67.83 4.38 -21.31
CA SER A 61 66.65 3.75 -21.91
C SER A 61 65.39 4.65 -21.84
N PRO A 62 64.75 4.97 -22.98
CA PRO A 62 63.48 5.68 -23.02
C PRO A 62 62.32 4.81 -22.50
N THR A 63 62.55 3.52 -22.25
CA THR A 63 61.56 2.60 -21.66
C THR A 63 61.72 2.46 -20.14
N ALA A 64 62.67 3.16 -19.52
CA ALA A 64 62.87 3.18 -18.08
C ALA A 64 61.59 3.57 -17.34
N ALA A 65 61.23 2.77 -16.32
CA ALA A 65 60.11 3.08 -15.45
C ALA A 65 60.42 4.32 -14.60
N LEU A 66 59.36 5.06 -14.24
CA LEU A 66 59.47 6.14 -13.27
C LEU A 66 59.33 5.57 -11.87
N TRP A 67 60.26 5.95 -11.00
CA TRP A 67 60.29 5.56 -9.60
C TRP A 67 60.11 6.80 -8.73
N TYR A 68 59.30 6.67 -7.68
CA TYR A 68 58.91 7.73 -6.76
C TYR A 68 59.63 7.57 -5.42
N PRO A 69 60.06 8.63 -4.73
CA PRO A 69 60.64 8.50 -3.39
C PRO A 69 59.72 7.70 -2.46
N ASP A 70 60.32 6.75 -1.73
CA ASP A 70 59.66 5.74 -0.90
C ASP A 70 60.52 5.59 0.38
N ALA A 71 60.16 6.30 1.44
CA ALA A 71 60.99 6.44 2.63
C ALA A 71 60.81 5.30 3.64
N ASP A 72 59.69 4.59 3.63
CA ASP A 72 59.42 3.42 4.49
C ASP A 72 59.68 2.07 3.79
N ASN A 73 59.81 2.05 2.47
CA ASN A 73 60.11 0.90 1.60
C ASN A 73 58.95 -0.10 1.42
N ASP A 74 57.70 0.36 1.44
CA ASP A 74 56.53 -0.46 1.17
C ASP A 74 56.27 -0.70 -0.34
N GLY A 75 56.89 0.12 -1.21
CA GLY A 75 56.75 0.05 -2.67
C GLY A 75 55.77 1.06 -3.27
N TRP A 76 55.00 1.76 -2.43
CA TRP A 76 54.34 3.02 -2.73
C TRP A 76 55.31 4.15 -2.44
N GLY A 77 54.96 5.34 -2.88
CA GLY A 77 55.85 6.48 -2.74
C GLY A 77 55.08 7.75 -2.99
N ILE A 78 55.72 8.87 -2.66
CA ILE A 78 55.07 10.18 -2.74
C ILE A 78 55.47 10.93 -4.00
N SER A 79 54.61 11.86 -4.43
CA SER A 79 54.95 12.80 -5.49
C SER A 79 56.19 13.63 -5.10
N GLY A 80 57.32 13.37 -5.76
CA GLY A 80 58.63 13.96 -5.42
C GLY A 80 59.59 14.02 -6.62
N GLU A 81 60.89 14.13 -6.34
CA GLU A 81 61.93 14.06 -7.38
C GLU A 81 62.06 12.61 -7.88
N LEU A 82 61.29 12.30 -8.92
CA LEU A 82 61.24 10.99 -9.56
C LEU A 82 62.54 10.68 -10.31
N VAL A 83 62.89 9.39 -10.35
CA VAL A 83 64.05 8.87 -11.07
C VAL A 83 63.56 7.91 -12.15
N ALA A 84 64.02 8.09 -13.39
CA ALA A 84 63.82 7.11 -14.45
C ALA A 84 64.93 6.07 -14.36
N ALA A 85 64.58 4.80 -14.15
CA ALA A 85 65.53 3.70 -14.12
C ALA A 85 64.86 2.38 -14.54
N CYS A 86 65.61 1.47 -15.16
CA CYS A 86 65.10 0.14 -15.52
C CYS A 86 64.92 -0.78 -14.29
N VAL A 87 65.70 -0.55 -13.23
CA VAL A 87 65.62 -1.31 -11.97
C VAL A 87 65.23 -0.36 -10.83
N LYS A 88 64.33 -0.81 -9.94
CA LYS A 88 63.93 -0.09 -8.70
C LYS A 88 65.16 0.44 -7.97
N PRO A 89 65.38 1.76 -7.91
CA PRO A 89 66.41 2.34 -7.07
C PRO A 89 66.12 2.11 -5.58
N GLU A 90 67.16 2.08 -4.74
CA GLU A 90 66.99 1.99 -3.28
C GLU A 90 66.30 3.27 -2.75
N GLY A 91 65.24 3.10 -1.94
CA GLY A 91 64.43 4.20 -1.43
C GLY A 91 63.42 4.78 -2.43
N TYR A 92 63.01 4.00 -3.44
CA TYR A 92 61.98 4.41 -4.40
C TYR A 92 60.90 3.33 -4.66
N GLY A 93 59.64 3.75 -4.80
CA GLY A 93 58.44 2.97 -5.05
C GLY A 93 57.93 3.09 -6.49
N ALA A 94 57.05 2.17 -6.90
CA ALA A 94 56.48 2.13 -8.25
C ALA A 94 55.27 3.07 -8.44
N HIS A 95 54.68 3.51 -7.33
CA HIS A 95 53.46 4.30 -7.29
C HIS A 95 53.71 5.64 -6.59
N SER A 96 52.85 6.63 -6.85
CA SER A 96 53.03 8.02 -6.41
C SER A 96 51.92 8.52 -5.49
N THR A 97 51.14 7.59 -4.94
CA THR A 97 49.85 7.85 -4.29
C THR A 97 49.86 7.47 -2.81
N ASP A 98 51.03 7.28 -2.23
CA ASP A 98 51.20 7.08 -0.80
C ASP A 98 50.75 8.33 -0.02
N CYS A 99 49.88 8.15 0.97
CA CYS A 99 49.41 9.23 1.84
C CYS A 99 50.27 9.45 3.09
N ASP A 100 51.08 8.47 3.52
CA ASP A 100 52.09 8.61 4.57
C ASP A 100 53.36 7.80 4.26
N ASP A 101 54.25 8.39 3.46
CA ASP A 101 55.59 7.88 3.06
C ASP A 101 56.56 7.61 4.24
N THR A 102 56.10 7.69 5.48
CA THR A 102 56.87 7.34 6.67
C THR A 102 56.38 6.11 7.41
N ASP A 103 55.24 5.53 6.99
CA ASP A 103 54.62 4.37 7.61
C ASP A 103 54.14 3.35 6.57
N ALA A 104 54.89 2.25 6.45
CA ALA A 104 54.66 1.17 5.49
C ALA A 104 53.32 0.42 5.66
N SER A 105 52.51 0.74 6.67
CA SER A 105 51.14 0.24 6.79
C SER A 105 50.08 1.18 6.21
N ILE A 106 50.44 2.37 5.73
CA ILE A 106 49.51 3.39 5.23
C ILE A 106 49.79 3.64 3.74
N HIS A 107 49.02 3.03 2.86
CA HIS A 107 49.13 3.19 1.41
C HIS A 107 47.85 2.70 0.70
N PRO A 108 47.58 3.08 -0.56
CA PRO A 108 46.32 2.76 -1.28
C PRO A 108 45.91 1.29 -1.48
N GLU A 109 46.71 0.34 -1.00
CA GLU A 109 46.42 -1.10 -1.04
C GLU A 109 46.54 -1.74 0.36
N ALA A 110 46.72 -0.92 1.41
CA ALA A 110 46.62 -1.37 2.78
C ALA A 110 45.16 -1.71 3.07
N ALA A 111 44.93 -2.44 4.16
CA ALA A 111 43.59 -2.75 4.62
C ALA A 111 43.36 -2.03 5.94
N ASP A 112 42.18 -1.45 6.09
CA ASP A 112 41.72 -0.84 7.34
C ASP A 112 41.25 -1.90 8.34
N ASP A 113 42.16 -2.81 8.69
CA ASP A 113 41.87 -4.02 9.47
C ASP A 113 41.97 -3.81 11.00
N VAL A 114 42.23 -2.58 11.45
CA VAL A 114 42.33 -2.20 12.87
C VAL A 114 41.44 -1.00 13.17
N CYS A 115 40.83 -1.01 14.36
CA CYS A 115 40.06 0.10 14.91
C CYS A 115 40.94 1.11 15.65
N ASP A 116 41.69 1.95 14.93
CA ASP A 116 42.56 2.98 15.53
C ASP A 116 42.27 4.42 15.05
N GLY A 117 41.34 4.58 14.11
CA GLY A 117 40.94 5.88 13.56
C GLY A 117 41.94 6.43 12.54
N VAL A 118 42.79 5.57 11.97
CA VAL A 118 43.70 5.89 10.88
C VAL A 118 43.15 5.30 9.58
N ASP A 119 43.17 6.12 8.53
CA ASP A 119 42.90 5.75 7.14
C ASP A 119 44.18 5.12 6.57
N HIS A 120 44.26 3.80 6.55
CA HIS A 120 45.43 3.07 6.07
C HIS A 120 45.41 2.95 4.54
N ASP A 121 44.25 2.88 3.91
CA ASP A 121 44.12 2.67 2.46
C ASP A 121 43.96 3.97 1.65
N CYS A 122 44.08 5.11 2.31
CA CYS A 122 44.06 6.46 1.74
C CYS A 122 42.78 6.78 0.95
N ASP A 123 41.64 6.15 1.26
CA ASP A 123 40.38 6.34 0.54
C ASP A 123 39.51 7.49 1.11
N GLY A 124 39.86 7.96 2.31
CA GLY A 124 39.20 9.06 3.02
C GLY A 124 38.19 8.63 4.09
N GLU A 125 37.92 7.33 4.24
CA GLU A 125 37.18 6.74 5.35
C GLU A 125 38.17 6.18 6.40
N THR A 126 37.67 5.67 7.53
CA THR A 126 38.54 5.06 8.55
C THR A 126 37.88 3.84 9.18
N ASN A 127 38.61 2.73 9.25
CA ASN A 127 38.24 1.44 9.86
C ASN A 127 37.01 0.75 9.22
N GLU A 128 36.64 1.12 8.00
CA GLU A 128 35.48 0.59 7.27
C GLU A 128 35.64 -0.88 6.89
N ASP A 129 36.88 -1.38 6.79
CA ASP A 129 37.19 -2.80 6.60
C ASP A 129 37.52 -3.56 7.90
N ALA A 130 37.42 -2.89 9.06
CA ALA A 130 37.84 -3.50 10.32
C ALA A 130 36.89 -4.65 10.69
N PRO A 131 37.41 -5.84 11.06
CA PRO A 131 36.60 -6.98 11.45
C PRO A 131 35.85 -6.75 12.77
N GLU A 132 36.28 -5.77 13.56
CA GLU A 132 35.66 -5.37 14.84
C GLU A 132 34.64 -4.23 14.67
N ALA A 133 34.58 -3.58 13.50
CA ALA A 133 33.60 -2.55 13.23
C ALA A 133 32.18 -3.13 13.20
N ILE A 134 31.24 -2.41 13.80
CA ILE A 134 29.82 -2.76 13.85
C ILE A 134 29.04 -1.80 12.96
N SER A 135 28.12 -2.34 12.17
CA SER A 135 27.17 -1.54 11.39
C SER A 135 26.13 -0.92 12.32
N GLN A 136 25.85 0.36 12.12
CA GLN A 136 24.87 1.11 12.88
C GLN A 136 24.08 2.06 11.97
N TRP A 137 22.81 2.25 12.30
CA TRP A 137 21.83 3.04 11.56
C TRP A 137 21.34 4.21 12.40
N ILE A 138 20.92 5.31 11.78
CA ILE A 138 20.38 6.46 12.51
C ILE A 138 19.13 6.01 13.27
N ASP A 139 19.07 6.34 14.55
CA ASP A 139 17.95 6.09 15.47
C ASP A 139 17.45 7.46 15.96
N ALA A 140 16.52 8.06 15.21
CA ALA A 140 16.14 9.46 15.40
C ALA A 140 15.13 9.67 16.53
N ASP A 141 14.42 8.62 16.96
CA ASP A 141 13.45 8.66 18.05
C ASP A 141 13.92 7.99 19.35
N GLY A 142 15.01 7.22 19.30
CA GLY A 142 15.68 6.62 20.44
C GLY A 142 15.07 5.31 20.93
N ASP A 143 14.35 4.57 20.09
CA ASP A 143 13.74 3.30 20.46
C ASP A 143 14.68 2.08 20.34
N GLY A 144 15.85 2.28 19.74
CA GLY A 144 16.89 1.26 19.57
C GLY A 144 16.82 0.47 18.27
N PHE A 145 15.95 0.87 17.35
CA PHE A 145 15.96 0.50 15.94
C PHE A 145 16.37 1.73 15.13
N GLY A 146 16.91 1.52 13.94
CA GLY A 146 17.31 2.63 13.06
C GLY A 146 16.92 2.36 11.63
N SER A 147 16.86 3.41 10.81
CA SER A 147 16.37 3.32 9.43
C SER A 147 17.25 2.45 8.52
N GLU A 148 16.67 1.69 7.58
CA GLU A 148 17.37 0.83 6.58
C GLU A 148 18.29 1.57 5.57
N ALA A 149 18.74 2.79 5.88
CA ALA A 149 19.73 3.50 5.09
C ALA A 149 21.11 2.78 5.10
N GLU A 150 22.03 3.23 4.24
CA GLU A 150 23.42 2.77 4.26
C GLU A 150 24.01 2.97 5.68
N PRO A 151 24.42 1.89 6.38
CA PRO A 151 24.92 2.01 7.73
C PRO A 151 26.28 2.68 7.75
N ILE A 152 26.58 3.38 8.84
CA ILE A 152 27.96 3.70 9.17
C ILE A 152 28.61 2.45 9.81
N ARG A 153 29.88 2.18 9.47
CA ARG A 153 30.68 1.14 10.13
C ARG A 153 31.69 1.83 11.03
N VAL A 154 31.56 1.61 12.33
CA VAL A 154 32.43 2.22 13.35
C VAL A 154 32.69 1.24 14.47
N CYS A 155 33.75 1.49 15.24
CA CYS A 155 34.23 0.57 16.27
C CYS A 155 33.59 0.76 17.65
N GLU A 156 32.76 1.79 17.82
CA GLU A 156 32.00 2.06 19.05
C GLU A 156 30.57 2.49 18.71
N LEU A 157 29.62 2.28 19.64
CA LEU A 157 28.23 2.74 19.48
C LEU A 157 28.17 4.27 19.51
N VAL A 158 27.61 4.87 18.46
CA VAL A 158 27.40 6.32 18.37
C VAL A 158 26.06 6.68 18.98
N GLU A 159 26.01 7.75 19.77
CA GLU A 159 24.75 8.25 20.33
C GLU A 159 23.82 8.72 19.20
N GLY A 160 22.56 8.25 19.21
CA GLY A 160 21.59 8.47 18.13
C GLY A 160 21.69 7.48 16.97
N TYR A 161 22.36 6.34 17.18
CA TYR A 161 22.39 5.22 16.24
C TYR A 161 22.05 3.90 16.93
N ALA A 162 21.40 3.00 16.19
CA ALA A 162 21.02 1.65 16.60
C ALA A 162 21.83 0.58 15.85
N THR A 163 22.00 -0.60 16.45
CA THR A 163 22.60 -1.78 15.79
C THR A 163 21.58 -2.68 15.10
N ASN A 164 20.31 -2.28 15.11
CA ASN A 164 19.25 -2.95 14.36
C ASN A 164 18.68 -1.98 13.33
N ALA A 165 18.52 -2.43 12.09
CA ALA A 165 18.07 -1.64 10.96
C ALA A 165 16.55 -1.74 10.70
N ASP A 166 15.84 -2.53 11.52
CA ASP A 166 14.46 -2.92 11.23
C ASP A 166 13.42 -1.84 11.61
N ASP A 167 13.78 -0.56 11.65
CA ASP A 167 12.85 0.53 11.97
C ASP A 167 12.00 0.91 10.75
N CYS A 168 10.68 0.75 10.86
CA CYS A 168 9.79 1.15 9.78
C CYS A 168 9.44 2.64 9.79
N ILE A 169 9.56 3.33 10.93
CA ILE A 169 9.32 4.77 11.05
C ILE A 169 10.29 5.39 12.08
N ASP A 170 11.51 5.71 11.63
CA ASP A 170 12.66 6.28 12.40
C ASP A 170 12.37 7.56 13.23
N THR A 171 11.18 8.13 13.11
CA THR A 171 10.75 9.32 13.88
C THR A 171 9.69 9.03 14.93
N ARG A 172 9.29 7.77 15.10
CA ARG A 172 8.24 7.29 15.99
C ARG A 172 8.72 6.11 16.83
N ALA A 173 9.06 6.39 18.08
CA ALA A 173 9.58 5.39 19.02
C ALA A 173 8.58 4.27 19.39
N ASP A 174 7.35 4.33 18.89
CA ASP A 174 6.33 3.29 18.99
C ASP A 174 6.29 2.36 17.77
N ALA A 175 7.07 2.62 16.72
CA ALA A 175 6.99 2.01 15.38
C ALA A 175 8.22 1.18 14.99
N SER A 176 8.42 0.09 15.73
CA SER A 176 9.49 -0.89 15.49
C SER A 176 8.97 -2.33 15.66
N PRO A 177 9.72 -3.37 15.25
CA PRO A 177 9.32 -4.76 15.45
C PRO A 177 9.02 -5.09 16.91
N GLY A 178 7.77 -5.46 17.20
CA GLY A 178 7.27 -5.69 18.55
C GLY A 178 6.95 -4.42 19.37
N GLY A 179 6.99 -3.24 18.73
CA GLY A 179 6.47 -1.97 19.24
C GLY A 179 4.93 -1.92 19.28
N ALA A 180 4.37 -0.74 19.56
CA ALA A 180 2.91 -0.57 19.51
C ALA A 180 2.39 -0.55 18.07
N ILE A 181 3.18 0.04 17.16
CA ILE A 181 3.05 -0.10 15.71
C ILE A 181 4.09 -1.15 15.31
N ASP A 182 3.68 -2.42 15.28
CA ASP A 182 4.58 -3.54 14.97
C ASP A 182 4.80 -3.64 13.46
N CYS A 183 5.96 -3.19 12.99
CA CYS A 183 6.35 -3.18 11.57
C CYS A 183 6.25 -4.56 10.90
N SER A 184 6.37 -5.66 11.66
CA SER A 184 6.25 -7.01 11.11
C SER A 184 4.82 -7.35 10.63
N ARG A 185 3.84 -6.53 11.02
CA ARG A 185 2.43 -6.61 10.63
C ARG A 185 2.05 -5.53 9.62
N TRP A 186 3.05 -4.80 9.13
CA TRP A 186 2.90 -3.62 8.32
C TRP A 186 3.32 -3.92 6.89
N SER A 187 2.55 -3.41 5.93
CA SER A 187 2.92 -3.46 4.52
C SER A 187 2.67 -2.09 3.90
N SER A 188 3.59 -1.65 3.04
CA SER A 188 3.33 -0.44 2.26
C SER A 188 2.24 -0.74 1.22
N ARG A 189 1.42 0.25 0.86
CA ARG A 189 0.47 0.12 -0.25
C ARG A 189 1.13 -0.45 -1.52
N SER A 190 2.36 -0.05 -1.85
CA SER A 190 3.07 -0.58 -3.01
C SER A 190 3.42 -2.06 -2.95
N GLU A 191 3.49 -2.64 -1.75
CA GLU A 191 3.78 -4.06 -1.53
C GLU A 191 2.49 -4.89 -1.39
N ALA A 192 1.44 -4.30 -0.82
CA ALA A 192 0.15 -4.94 -0.61
C ALA A 192 -0.75 -4.91 -1.86
N THR A 193 -0.65 -3.85 -2.67
CA THR A 193 -1.48 -3.67 -3.86
C THR A 193 -0.94 -4.49 -5.03
N TRP A 194 -1.72 -5.46 -5.51
CA TRP A 194 -1.42 -6.18 -6.76
C TRP A 194 -2.13 -5.58 -7.99
N GLY A 195 -3.09 -4.67 -7.78
CA GLY A 195 -3.73 -3.88 -8.83
C GLY A 195 -4.33 -2.59 -8.30
N SER A 196 -4.16 -1.49 -9.03
CA SER A 196 -4.78 -0.20 -8.73
C SER A 196 -5.64 0.28 -9.90
N LEU A 197 -6.75 0.93 -9.56
CA LEU A 197 -7.69 1.55 -10.47
C LEU A 197 -7.66 3.07 -10.29
N GLY A 198 -6.90 3.77 -11.13
CA GLY A 198 -6.97 5.23 -11.26
C GLY A 198 -8.10 5.65 -12.21
N THR A 199 -8.86 6.69 -11.87
CA THR A 199 -9.94 7.21 -12.74
C THR A 199 -9.46 7.86 -14.04
N GLY A 200 -8.13 8.01 -14.22
CA GLY A 200 -7.50 8.74 -15.34
C GLY A 200 -7.62 10.26 -15.16
N ASP A 201 -7.44 11.06 -16.23
CA ASP A 201 -7.59 12.53 -16.26
C ASP A 201 -8.99 13.07 -15.82
N LYS A 202 -9.83 12.23 -15.19
CA LYS A 202 -11.17 12.53 -14.70
C LYS A 202 -11.08 13.21 -13.33
N GLN A 203 -10.53 14.41 -13.38
CA GLN A 203 -10.62 15.42 -12.33
C GLN A 203 -12.12 15.58 -11.99
N ASP A 204 -12.48 15.54 -10.69
CA ASP A 204 -13.83 15.78 -10.14
C ASP A 204 -14.64 14.55 -9.68
N THR A 205 -13.96 13.48 -9.22
CA THR A 205 -14.63 12.41 -8.43
C THR A 205 -14.78 12.88 -6.99
N LEU A 206 -16.02 12.91 -6.46
CA LEU A 206 -16.32 13.48 -5.13
C LEU A 206 -16.39 12.43 -4.02
N ASP A 207 -16.67 11.18 -4.37
CA ASP A 207 -16.82 10.06 -3.45
C ASP A 207 -16.46 8.76 -4.19
N VAL A 208 -16.18 7.69 -3.45
CA VAL A 208 -16.10 6.33 -3.96
C VAL A 208 -16.90 5.46 -3.02
N LYS A 209 -17.80 4.64 -3.58
CA LYS A 209 -18.52 3.63 -2.83
C LYS A 209 -18.23 2.26 -3.40
N LEU A 210 -17.77 1.36 -2.55
CA LEU A 210 -17.40 0.00 -2.87
C LEU A 210 -18.43 -0.96 -2.26
N THR A 211 -18.73 -2.03 -2.99
CA THR A 211 -19.47 -3.17 -2.45
C THR A 211 -18.89 -4.41 -3.09
N GLY A 212 -18.60 -5.43 -2.29
CA GLY A 212 -17.80 -6.58 -2.72
C GLY A 212 -18.33 -7.92 -2.21
N GLY A 213 -17.67 -9.00 -2.63
CA GLY A 213 -17.81 -10.33 -2.02
C GLY A 213 -18.96 -11.17 -2.55
N ARG A 214 -19.72 -10.67 -3.53
CA ARG A 214 -20.77 -11.44 -4.22
C ARG A 214 -20.24 -11.91 -5.56
N ASP A 215 -20.32 -13.21 -5.82
CA ASP A 215 -20.04 -13.80 -7.13
C ASP A 215 -21.19 -13.48 -8.09
N ALA A 216 -20.99 -12.52 -8.99
CA ALA A 216 -22.02 -12.00 -9.87
C ALA A 216 -22.21 -12.77 -11.16
N ASP A 217 -21.19 -13.48 -11.61
CA ASP A 217 -21.24 -14.27 -12.82
C ASP A 217 -21.29 -15.79 -12.58
N GLY A 218 -21.26 -16.22 -11.32
CA GLY A 218 -21.34 -17.60 -10.89
C GLY A 218 -20.05 -18.38 -11.15
N ASP A 219 -18.91 -17.70 -11.26
CA ASP A 219 -17.62 -18.33 -11.54
C ASP A 219 -16.87 -18.82 -10.29
N GLY A 220 -17.38 -18.47 -9.10
CA GLY A 220 -16.86 -18.83 -7.80
C GLY A 220 -15.93 -17.80 -7.17
N HIS A 221 -15.64 -16.69 -7.85
CA HIS A 221 -14.88 -15.55 -7.33
C HIS A 221 -15.84 -14.42 -6.94
N GLY A 222 -15.51 -13.62 -5.93
CA GLY A 222 -16.31 -12.44 -5.63
C GLY A 222 -16.12 -11.35 -6.68
N ASP A 223 -17.11 -10.45 -6.78
CA ASP A 223 -17.14 -9.33 -7.72
C ASP A 223 -17.27 -7.98 -7.00
N LEU A 224 -16.89 -6.89 -7.68
CA LEU A 224 -16.71 -5.56 -7.12
C LEU A 224 -17.64 -4.61 -7.85
N LEU A 225 -18.49 -3.96 -7.08
CA LEU A 225 -19.21 -2.79 -7.51
C LEU A 225 -18.45 -1.54 -7.04
N ALA A 226 -17.97 -0.75 -8.00
CA ALA A 226 -17.37 0.55 -7.75
C ALA A 226 -18.27 1.66 -8.30
N ILE A 227 -18.64 2.59 -7.44
CA ILE A 227 -19.48 3.74 -7.78
C ILE A 227 -18.65 4.99 -7.65
N LEU A 228 -18.60 5.75 -8.74
CA LEU A 228 -17.85 7.00 -8.84
C LEU A 228 -18.83 8.13 -9.16
N PRO A 229 -19.39 8.80 -8.14
CA PRO A 229 -20.12 10.05 -8.31
C PRO A 229 -19.16 11.11 -8.88
N GLY A 230 -19.54 11.73 -9.99
CA GLY A 230 -18.71 12.75 -10.63
C GLY A 230 -19.52 13.97 -11.03
N GLU A 231 -18.89 15.14 -10.93
CA GLU A 231 -19.39 16.39 -11.53
C GLU A 231 -18.76 16.57 -12.93
N THR A 232 -19.40 16.01 -13.96
CA THR A 232 -19.14 16.31 -15.39
C THR A 232 -17.88 15.68 -16.01
N HIS A 233 -18.05 14.75 -16.94
CA HIS A 233 -17.00 14.29 -17.85
C HIS A 233 -16.95 15.18 -19.11
N GLN A 234 -15.80 15.23 -19.82
CA GLN A 234 -15.62 16.06 -21.04
C GLN A 234 -16.59 15.71 -22.19
N ASP A 235 -17.25 14.54 -22.12
CA ASP A 235 -18.28 14.10 -23.07
C ASP A 235 -19.73 14.39 -22.60
N GLY A 236 -19.92 14.97 -21.41
CA GLY A 236 -21.24 15.32 -20.85
C GLY A 236 -21.90 14.23 -19.99
N THR A 237 -21.16 13.21 -19.54
CA THR A 237 -21.65 12.19 -18.57
C THR A 237 -21.45 12.62 -17.11
N PHE A 238 -22.36 12.22 -16.20
CA PHE A 238 -22.38 12.61 -14.78
C PHE A 238 -22.30 11.37 -13.87
N GLY A 239 -21.08 10.96 -13.51
CA GLY A 239 -20.81 9.77 -12.70
C GLY A 239 -20.94 8.43 -13.46
N ALA A 240 -20.34 7.39 -12.90
CA ALA A 240 -20.43 6.03 -13.45
C ALA A 240 -20.40 4.95 -12.36
N ALA A 241 -21.09 3.84 -12.61
CA ALA A 241 -21.02 2.63 -11.80
C ALA A 241 -20.43 1.49 -12.65
N TYR A 242 -19.54 0.71 -12.03
CA TYR A 242 -18.80 -0.38 -12.66
C TYR A 242 -19.01 -1.65 -11.87
N LEU A 243 -19.49 -2.71 -12.54
CA LEU A 243 -19.41 -4.07 -12.04
C LEU A 243 -18.17 -4.73 -12.67
N VAL A 244 -17.17 -4.94 -11.84
CA VAL A 244 -15.92 -5.62 -12.20
C VAL A 244 -16.02 -7.04 -11.71
N THR A 245 -15.75 -8.03 -12.57
CA THR A 245 -15.77 -9.43 -12.16
C THR A 245 -14.39 -9.94 -11.77
N GLY A 246 -14.33 -10.77 -10.74
CA GLY A 246 -13.18 -11.61 -10.43
C GLY A 246 -12.82 -12.49 -11.62
N SER A 247 -11.52 -12.66 -11.88
CA SER A 247 -11.05 -13.61 -12.91
C SER A 247 -9.57 -13.99 -12.78
N GLY A 248 -9.00 -13.82 -11.58
CA GLY A 248 -7.58 -14.07 -11.31
C GLY A 248 -6.63 -12.94 -11.74
N PRO A 249 -5.34 -13.03 -11.35
CA PRO A 249 -4.43 -11.89 -11.33
C PRO A 249 -4.05 -11.38 -12.74
N GLY A 250 -4.15 -10.06 -12.94
CA GLY A 250 -3.51 -9.34 -14.05
C GLY A 250 -4.40 -8.90 -15.22
N GLU A 251 -5.72 -9.09 -15.16
CA GLU A 251 -6.66 -8.48 -16.10
C GLU A 251 -6.76 -6.95 -15.83
N ASN A 252 -6.75 -6.13 -16.89
CA ASN A 252 -6.89 -4.68 -16.72
C ASN A 252 -8.36 -4.38 -16.32
N LEU A 253 -8.55 -4.05 -15.04
CA LEU A 253 -9.80 -4.10 -14.28
C LEU A 253 -10.99 -3.37 -14.94
N LEU A 254 -10.80 -2.18 -15.52
CA LEU A 254 -11.87 -1.47 -16.24
C LEU A 254 -12.16 -2.04 -17.63
N SER A 255 -11.17 -2.64 -18.28
CA SER A 255 -11.34 -3.26 -19.58
C SER A 255 -11.99 -4.64 -19.51
N GLY A 256 -11.96 -5.26 -18.31
CA GLY A 256 -12.66 -6.50 -17.97
C GLY A 256 -14.02 -6.30 -17.29
N ALA A 257 -14.44 -5.05 -17.01
CA ALA A 257 -15.76 -4.76 -16.42
C ALA A 257 -16.87 -5.36 -17.29
N ARG A 258 -17.72 -6.20 -16.70
CA ARG A 258 -18.82 -6.86 -17.41
C ARG A 258 -20.04 -5.99 -17.58
N ALA A 259 -20.23 -5.00 -16.70
CA ALA A 259 -21.28 -4.02 -16.87
C ALA A 259 -20.78 -2.64 -16.47
N ARG A 260 -21.12 -1.67 -17.31
CA ARG A 260 -20.87 -0.24 -17.10
C ARG A 260 -22.19 0.49 -17.27
N VAL A 261 -22.57 1.26 -16.27
CA VAL A 261 -23.74 2.13 -16.31
C VAL A 261 -23.29 3.58 -16.25
N GLU A 262 -23.60 4.31 -17.31
CA GLU A 262 -23.39 5.76 -17.40
C GLU A 262 -24.71 6.51 -17.35
N VAL A 263 -24.73 7.63 -16.63
CA VAL A 263 -25.83 8.59 -16.66
C VAL A 263 -25.59 9.56 -17.82
N ALA A 264 -26.35 9.38 -18.91
CA ALA A 264 -26.26 10.22 -20.09
C ALA A 264 -27.32 11.35 -20.07
N ASN A 265 -26.87 12.59 -20.20
CA ASN A 265 -27.65 13.77 -20.63
C ASN A 265 -28.82 14.24 -19.75
N ALA A 266 -28.53 14.66 -18.53
CA ALA A 266 -29.26 15.79 -17.95
C ALA A 266 -28.27 16.64 -17.15
N GLU A 267 -28.23 17.95 -17.39
CA GLU A 267 -27.37 18.94 -16.69
C GLU A 267 -27.69 19.07 -15.19
N SER A 268 -28.27 18.04 -14.57
CA SER A 268 -28.92 18.05 -13.27
C SER A 268 -29.10 16.65 -12.67
N THR A 269 -28.49 15.60 -13.24
CA THR A 269 -28.57 14.22 -12.71
C THR A 269 -27.19 13.66 -12.40
N TRP A 270 -26.98 13.02 -11.25
CA TRP A 270 -25.72 12.36 -10.87
C TRP A 270 -26.01 10.99 -10.23
N LEU A 271 -25.04 10.07 -10.22
CA LEU A 271 -25.15 8.86 -9.40
C LEU A 271 -24.95 9.19 -7.92
N SER A 272 -25.79 8.63 -7.06
CA SER A 272 -25.73 8.83 -5.61
C SER A 272 -25.74 7.54 -4.79
N GLY A 273 -25.72 6.38 -5.45
CA GLY A 273 -25.67 5.07 -4.81
C GLY A 273 -25.91 3.93 -5.80
N GLY A 274 -25.67 2.70 -5.36
CA GLY A 274 -25.83 1.52 -6.19
C GLY A 274 -25.52 0.24 -5.43
N TRP A 275 -26.10 -0.88 -5.90
CA TRP A 275 -26.11 -2.17 -5.23
C TRP A 275 -26.10 -3.30 -6.25
N ALA A 276 -25.28 -4.33 -6.02
CA ALA A 276 -25.28 -5.54 -6.83
C ALA A 276 -26.19 -6.61 -6.17
N GLY A 277 -27.00 -7.29 -6.98
CA GLY A 277 -27.96 -8.27 -6.51
C GLY A 277 -28.61 -9.02 -7.67
N ASP A 278 -28.84 -10.32 -7.60
CA ASP A 278 -29.80 -10.99 -8.51
C ASP A 278 -31.20 -10.47 -8.19
N TRP A 279 -31.63 -9.42 -8.89
CA TRP A 279 -32.83 -8.66 -8.58
C TRP A 279 -34.03 -9.26 -9.30
N ASP A 280 -33.84 -9.76 -10.53
CA ASP A 280 -34.90 -10.39 -11.32
C ASP A 280 -35.07 -11.90 -11.10
N GLY A 281 -34.17 -12.51 -10.33
CA GLY A 281 -34.22 -13.93 -9.97
C GLY A 281 -33.80 -14.85 -11.12
N ASP A 282 -33.09 -14.34 -12.12
CA ASP A 282 -32.59 -15.13 -13.24
C ASP A 282 -31.30 -15.91 -12.92
N GLY A 283 -30.71 -15.67 -11.74
CA GLY A 283 -29.50 -16.31 -11.26
C GLY A 283 -28.21 -15.60 -11.66
N THR A 284 -28.29 -14.41 -12.25
CA THR A 284 -27.16 -13.48 -12.48
C THR A 284 -27.32 -12.25 -11.60
N GLN A 285 -26.25 -11.64 -11.08
CA GLN A 285 -26.46 -10.41 -10.31
C GLN A 285 -26.66 -9.23 -11.24
N ASP A 286 -27.75 -8.50 -11.03
CA ASP A 286 -28.06 -7.22 -11.63
C ASP A 286 -27.48 -6.07 -10.80
N LEU A 287 -27.43 -4.89 -11.41
CA LEU A 287 -26.97 -3.67 -10.78
C LEU A 287 -28.15 -2.72 -10.58
N ALA A 288 -28.51 -2.45 -9.33
CA ALA A 288 -29.35 -1.32 -8.96
C ALA A 288 -28.48 -0.06 -8.88
N VAL A 289 -28.87 1.02 -9.53
CA VAL A 289 -28.24 2.34 -9.39
C VAL A 289 -29.26 3.38 -9.02
N ARG A 290 -28.84 4.31 -8.17
CA ARG A 290 -29.61 5.51 -7.81
C ARG A 290 -29.04 6.72 -8.53
N THR A 291 -29.94 7.50 -9.11
CA THR A 291 -29.64 8.84 -9.62
C THR A 291 -30.26 9.90 -8.72
N GLY A 292 -29.51 10.95 -8.39
CA GLY A 292 -30.05 12.19 -7.85
C GLY A 292 -30.42 13.14 -8.98
N ALA A 293 -31.55 13.85 -8.88
CA ALA A 293 -31.91 14.92 -9.81
C ALA A 293 -32.60 16.11 -9.12
N TYR A 294 -32.45 17.32 -9.66
CA TYR A 294 -33.28 18.48 -9.27
C TYR A 294 -34.76 18.23 -9.66
N GLY A 295 -35.52 17.56 -8.78
CA GLY A 295 -36.93 17.19 -9.01
C GLY A 295 -37.34 15.79 -8.56
N GLY A 296 -36.41 15.00 -8.00
CA GLY A 296 -36.66 13.66 -7.47
C GLY A 296 -35.58 12.67 -7.91
N ALA A 297 -35.31 11.65 -7.11
CA ALA A 297 -34.39 10.59 -7.48
C ALA A 297 -35.10 9.46 -8.26
N GLU A 298 -34.33 8.76 -9.06
CA GLU A 298 -34.77 7.54 -9.75
C GLU A 298 -33.82 6.40 -9.37
N VAL A 299 -34.40 5.22 -9.14
CA VAL A 299 -33.64 3.99 -8.97
C VAL A 299 -33.94 3.08 -10.14
N CYS A 300 -32.90 2.57 -10.75
CA CYS A 300 -32.99 1.71 -11.92
C CYS A 300 -32.17 0.45 -11.67
N VAL A 301 -32.76 -0.71 -11.98
CA VAL A 301 -32.06 -1.98 -12.01
C VAL A 301 -31.68 -2.29 -13.44
N VAL A 302 -30.42 -2.66 -13.66
CA VAL A 302 -29.81 -2.97 -14.95
C VAL A 302 -29.30 -4.39 -14.91
N SER A 303 -29.61 -5.19 -15.93
CA SER A 303 -29.21 -6.60 -15.94
C SER A 303 -27.70 -6.78 -15.95
N GLY A 304 -27.20 -7.73 -15.15
CA GLY A 304 -25.77 -8.09 -15.11
C GLY A 304 -25.24 -8.72 -16.40
N THR A 305 -26.14 -9.18 -17.27
CA THR A 305 -25.76 -9.81 -18.55
C THR A 305 -25.30 -8.81 -19.64
N LEU A 306 -25.35 -7.51 -19.38
CA LEU A 306 -25.06 -6.46 -20.36
C LEU A 306 -23.62 -5.92 -20.26
N ALA A 307 -22.81 -6.18 -21.30
CA ALA A 307 -21.42 -5.70 -21.46
C ALA A 307 -21.21 -4.18 -21.29
N SER A 308 -22.23 -3.36 -21.59
CA SER A 308 -22.27 -1.90 -21.41
C SER A 308 -23.71 -1.44 -21.65
N SER A 309 -24.23 -0.60 -20.77
CA SER A 309 -25.63 -0.19 -20.78
C SER A 309 -25.81 1.26 -20.36
N THR A 310 -26.92 1.86 -20.77
CA THR A 310 -27.37 3.15 -20.23
C THR A 310 -28.59 2.91 -19.35
N LEU A 311 -28.98 3.88 -18.53
CA LEU A 311 -30.22 3.78 -17.71
C LEU A 311 -31.48 3.47 -18.54
N SER A 312 -31.48 3.74 -19.84
CA SER A 312 -32.58 3.39 -20.74
C SER A 312 -32.69 1.89 -21.06
N ASP A 313 -31.66 1.11 -20.72
CA ASP A 313 -31.62 -0.35 -20.87
C ASP A 313 -32.00 -1.09 -19.57
N SER A 314 -32.52 -0.37 -18.58
CA SER A 314 -32.94 -0.90 -17.27
C SER A 314 -34.08 -1.91 -17.37
N LEU A 315 -34.00 -2.95 -16.53
CA LEU A 315 -35.06 -3.95 -16.34
C LEU A 315 -36.30 -3.30 -15.70
N ALA A 316 -36.07 -2.40 -14.75
CA ALA A 316 -37.10 -1.61 -14.09
C ALA A 316 -36.49 -0.31 -13.57
N CYS A 317 -37.28 0.77 -13.61
CA CYS A 317 -36.97 2.00 -12.90
C CYS A 317 -38.16 2.45 -12.07
N TRP A 318 -37.88 3.01 -10.90
CA TRP A 318 -38.87 3.61 -10.03
C TRP A 318 -38.54 5.08 -9.77
N THR A 319 -39.56 5.92 -9.89
CA THR A 319 -39.47 7.38 -9.77
C THR A 319 -40.26 7.86 -8.56
N GLY A 320 -39.73 8.86 -7.83
CA GLY A 320 -40.39 9.46 -6.65
C GLY A 320 -39.48 10.42 -5.88
N ALA A 321 -39.97 11.00 -4.78
CA ALA A 321 -39.13 11.71 -3.80
C ALA A 321 -38.32 10.70 -2.97
N LEU A 322 -37.42 9.98 -3.65
CA LEU A 322 -36.64 8.88 -3.07
C LEU A 322 -35.28 9.45 -2.65
N ASP A 323 -34.99 9.46 -1.35
CA ASP A 323 -33.77 10.11 -0.86
C ASP A 323 -32.68 9.14 -0.47
N ASN A 324 -32.99 7.86 -0.20
CA ASN A 324 -32.03 6.77 -0.01
C ASN A 324 -32.72 5.44 -0.36
N VAL A 325 -32.11 4.56 -1.17
CA VAL A 325 -32.81 3.37 -1.71
C VAL A 325 -31.93 2.11 -1.68
N ALA A 326 -32.53 0.97 -1.30
CA ALA A 326 -32.27 -0.44 -1.66
C ALA A 326 -31.24 -1.29 -0.91
N SER A 327 -31.71 -2.10 0.05
CA SER A 327 -31.12 -3.41 0.39
C SER A 327 -31.90 -4.56 -0.27
N LYS A 328 -31.28 -5.73 -0.38
CA LYS A 328 -31.82 -6.97 -0.92
C LYS A 328 -32.27 -7.88 0.24
N ALA A 329 -33.53 -7.77 0.67
CA ALA A 329 -34.05 -8.67 1.70
C ALA A 329 -34.93 -9.78 1.08
N ASP A 330 -34.67 -11.06 1.42
CA ASP A 330 -35.67 -12.14 1.25
C ASP A 330 -36.64 -12.12 2.43
N ALA A 331 -37.38 -11.03 2.56
CA ALA A 331 -38.30 -10.80 3.66
C ALA A 331 -39.50 -11.76 3.70
N ALA A 332 -39.66 -12.59 2.68
CA ALA A 332 -40.77 -13.54 2.57
C ALA A 332 -40.31 -15.00 2.76
N GLY A 333 -39.01 -15.30 2.70
CA GLY A 333 -38.49 -16.67 2.77
C GLY A 333 -38.87 -17.53 1.56
N GLU A 334 -39.30 -16.89 0.46
CA GLU A 334 -39.79 -17.53 -0.76
C GLU A 334 -38.81 -17.34 -1.93
N GLY A 335 -37.68 -16.64 -1.73
CA GLY A 335 -36.81 -16.14 -2.81
C GLY A 335 -37.41 -14.95 -3.56
N ALA A 336 -38.34 -14.22 -2.94
CA ALA A 336 -38.98 -13.04 -3.52
C ALA A 336 -38.27 -11.78 -3.01
N TRP A 337 -37.48 -11.16 -3.88
CA TRP A 337 -36.65 -10.01 -3.53
C TRP A 337 -37.46 -8.75 -3.28
N VAL A 338 -37.12 -8.08 -2.19
CA VAL A 338 -37.77 -6.83 -1.76
C VAL A 338 -36.80 -5.68 -1.92
N MET A 339 -37.28 -4.59 -2.52
CA MET A 339 -36.61 -3.30 -2.52
C MET A 339 -37.11 -2.46 -1.34
N VAL A 340 -36.19 -2.01 -0.50
CA VAL A 340 -36.44 -1.03 0.58
C VAL A 340 -36.20 0.37 0.04
N VAL A 341 -37.14 1.29 0.21
CA VAL A 341 -37.01 2.67 -0.27
C VAL A 341 -37.33 3.65 0.82
N ALA A 342 -36.35 4.47 1.21
CA ALA A 342 -36.51 5.55 2.16
C ALA A 342 -36.77 6.89 1.45
N SER A 343 -37.73 7.65 1.98
CA SER A 343 -38.08 8.99 1.52
C SER A 343 -37.93 9.98 2.66
N THR A 344 -37.31 11.15 2.43
CA THR A 344 -37.23 12.23 3.42
C THR A 344 -38.23 13.37 3.19
N GLU A 345 -38.98 13.37 2.07
CA GLU A 345 -40.03 14.37 1.81
C GLU A 345 -41.42 13.80 1.46
N ALA A 346 -42.34 13.99 2.42
CA ALA A 346 -43.80 14.19 2.35
C ALA A 346 -44.62 13.58 1.18
N VAL A 347 -45.38 12.52 1.50
CA VAL A 347 -46.67 12.26 0.85
C VAL A 347 -47.79 13.12 1.49
N ASP A 348 -47.51 13.77 2.62
CA ASP A 348 -48.49 14.33 3.55
C ASP A 348 -47.92 15.44 4.47
N GLU A 349 -47.47 16.56 3.87
CA GLU A 349 -47.26 17.90 4.47
C GLU A 349 -46.54 18.04 5.85
N THR A 350 -45.89 17.00 6.39
CA THR A 350 -45.32 16.99 7.76
C THR A 350 -43.82 16.70 7.86
N SER A 351 -43.14 16.42 6.74
CA SER A 351 -41.67 16.13 6.67
C SER A 351 -41.23 14.87 7.45
N GLU A 352 -42.09 13.86 7.52
CA GLU A 352 -41.81 12.59 8.20
C GLU A 352 -41.19 11.59 7.20
N GLY A 353 -40.10 10.91 7.59
CA GLY A 353 -39.46 9.88 6.77
C GLY A 353 -40.25 8.55 6.77
N ALA A 354 -40.11 7.75 5.72
CA ALA A 354 -40.74 6.41 5.65
C ALA A 354 -39.93 5.44 4.79
N ALA A 355 -39.93 4.16 5.17
CA ALA A 355 -39.37 3.07 4.36
C ALA A 355 -40.49 2.25 3.70
N TYR A 356 -40.38 2.02 2.40
CA TYR A 356 -41.33 1.24 1.60
C TYR A 356 -40.69 -0.06 1.14
N ILE A 357 -41.44 -1.15 1.25
CA ILE A 357 -40.98 -2.51 0.98
C ILE A 357 -41.82 -3.04 -0.17
N ALA A 358 -41.21 -3.24 -1.33
CA ALA A 358 -41.93 -3.65 -2.54
C ALA A 358 -41.26 -4.85 -3.24
N PRO A 359 -42.05 -5.78 -3.81
CA PRO A 359 -41.51 -6.88 -4.59
C PRO A 359 -40.89 -6.38 -5.91
N PHE A 360 -39.86 -7.06 -6.38
CA PHE A 360 -39.25 -6.78 -7.69
C PHE A 360 -40.28 -6.89 -8.83
N GLY A 361 -40.19 -5.98 -9.82
CA GLY A 361 -41.06 -5.98 -11.01
C GLY A 361 -42.46 -5.38 -10.82
N ALA A 362 -42.76 -4.72 -9.68
CA ALA A 362 -44.03 -4.01 -9.49
C ALA A 362 -44.22 -2.91 -10.58
N PRO A 363 -45.35 -2.90 -11.32
CA PRO A 363 -45.54 -1.98 -12.44
C PRO A 363 -45.64 -0.53 -11.96
N SER A 364 -44.62 0.28 -12.27
CA SER A 364 -44.56 1.75 -12.15
C SER A 364 -45.36 2.35 -10.98
N GLY A 365 -44.74 2.42 -9.80
CA GLY A 365 -45.23 3.17 -8.64
C GLY A 365 -44.93 2.48 -7.31
N LEU A 366 -43.73 2.69 -6.78
CA LEU A 366 -43.23 2.10 -5.53
C LEU A 366 -44.18 2.27 -4.34
N VAL A 367 -44.74 3.47 -4.17
CA VAL A 367 -45.55 3.84 -3.00
C VAL A 367 -46.94 3.19 -3.03
N SER A 368 -47.52 2.96 -4.21
CA SER A 368 -48.87 2.39 -4.34
C SER A 368 -48.91 0.86 -4.31
N GLU A 369 -47.77 0.21 -4.55
CA GLU A 369 -47.66 -1.26 -4.69
C GLU A 369 -46.76 -1.89 -3.60
N ALA A 370 -46.31 -1.10 -2.62
CA ALA A 370 -45.51 -1.59 -1.51
C ALA A 370 -46.29 -2.62 -0.67
N SER A 371 -45.65 -3.75 -0.38
CA SER A 371 -46.14 -4.77 0.55
C SER A 371 -46.12 -4.29 2.00
N ALA A 372 -45.19 -3.39 2.34
CA ALA A 372 -45.20 -2.70 3.62
C ALA A 372 -44.75 -1.24 3.54
N ARG A 373 -45.22 -0.44 4.51
CA ARG A 373 -44.74 0.91 4.80
C ARG A 373 -44.34 0.96 6.27
N LEU A 374 -43.07 1.23 6.52
CA LEU A 374 -42.50 1.43 7.85
C LEU A 374 -42.35 2.93 8.10
N SER A 375 -42.67 3.37 9.32
CA SER A 375 -42.45 4.73 9.83
C SER A 375 -42.22 4.67 11.33
N ASP A 376 -41.78 5.75 11.95
CA ASP A 376 -41.53 5.85 13.40
C ASP A 376 -42.44 6.88 14.10
N GLY A 377 -43.59 7.18 13.51
CA GLY A 377 -44.57 8.10 14.09
C GLY A 377 -44.26 9.59 13.89
N GLY A 378 -43.21 9.95 13.14
CA GLY A 378 -43.09 11.27 12.51
C GLY A 378 -41.72 11.94 12.49
N SER A 379 -40.64 11.18 12.66
CA SER A 379 -39.31 11.80 12.72
C SER A 379 -38.83 12.23 11.34
N VAL A 380 -38.15 13.38 11.31
CA VAL A 380 -37.48 13.85 10.09
C VAL A 380 -36.26 12.97 9.82
N GLY A 381 -36.18 12.39 8.63
CA GLY A 381 -35.06 11.55 8.21
C GLY A 381 -35.13 10.09 8.66
N PHE A 382 -36.28 9.59 9.11
CA PHE A 382 -36.45 8.15 9.32
C PHE A 382 -36.04 7.35 8.07
N ALA A 383 -35.28 6.28 8.29
CA ALA A 383 -34.61 5.45 7.29
C ALA A 383 -33.56 6.19 6.44
N ASP A 384 -32.81 7.13 7.03
CA ASP A 384 -31.72 7.84 6.32
C ASP A 384 -30.64 6.88 5.82
N GLN A 385 -30.17 5.97 6.68
CA GLN A 385 -29.31 4.84 6.34
C GLN A 385 -30.03 3.53 6.66
N TYR A 386 -29.64 2.45 6.00
CA TYR A 386 -30.21 1.13 6.19
C TYR A 386 -29.19 0.03 5.91
N ALA A 387 -29.44 -1.16 6.44
CA ALA A 387 -28.74 -2.39 6.07
C ALA A 387 -29.63 -3.61 6.27
N GLU A 388 -29.30 -4.70 5.57
CA GLU A 388 -29.77 -6.03 5.96
C GLU A 388 -29.19 -6.36 7.34
N ALA A 389 -30.02 -6.90 8.23
CA ALA A 389 -29.59 -7.34 9.55
C ALA A 389 -29.28 -8.85 9.61
N GLY A 390 -29.65 -9.60 8.57
CA GLY A 390 -29.72 -11.07 8.65
C GLY A 390 -30.95 -11.50 9.44
N ASP A 391 -30.99 -12.76 9.86
CA ASP A 391 -32.07 -13.31 10.69
C ASP A 391 -31.70 -13.14 12.17
N VAL A 392 -31.97 -11.95 12.73
CA VAL A 392 -31.51 -11.60 14.10
C VAL A 392 -32.36 -12.27 15.18
N ASP A 393 -33.60 -12.65 14.88
CA ASP A 393 -34.50 -13.33 15.82
C ASP A 393 -34.62 -14.85 15.61
N GLY A 394 -34.01 -15.39 14.55
CA GLY A 394 -33.93 -16.81 14.24
C GLY A 394 -35.21 -17.39 13.66
N ASP A 395 -36.09 -16.56 13.08
CA ASP A 395 -37.35 -16.99 12.47
C ASP A 395 -37.20 -17.48 11.02
N GLY A 396 -36.02 -17.31 10.43
CA GLY A 396 -35.66 -17.71 9.08
C GLY A 396 -35.89 -16.64 8.02
N LEU A 397 -36.30 -15.43 8.41
CA LEU A 397 -36.48 -14.28 7.52
C LEU A 397 -35.36 -13.26 7.74
N THR A 398 -35.06 -12.48 6.71
CA THR A 398 -34.06 -11.41 6.83
C THR A 398 -34.70 -10.13 7.37
N ASP A 399 -34.13 -9.63 8.47
CA ASP A 399 -34.48 -8.41 9.18
C ASP A 399 -33.72 -7.19 8.64
N LEU A 400 -34.06 -5.99 9.13
CA LEU A 400 -33.50 -4.72 8.67
C LEU A 400 -33.01 -3.82 9.81
N TYR A 401 -31.90 -3.13 9.57
CA TYR A 401 -31.50 -1.95 10.34
C TYR A 401 -31.94 -0.68 9.62
N LEU A 402 -32.59 0.25 10.33
CA LEU A 402 -33.01 1.55 9.81
C LEU A 402 -32.57 2.68 10.75
N THR A 403 -31.86 3.68 10.26
CA THR A 403 -31.46 4.84 11.09
C THR A 403 -32.52 5.94 11.09
N ALA A 404 -32.68 6.60 12.23
CA ALA A 404 -33.60 7.71 12.44
C ALA A 404 -32.84 8.89 13.08
N PRO A 405 -32.22 9.76 12.27
CA PRO A 405 -31.32 10.83 12.74
C PRO A 405 -31.96 11.85 13.67
N SER A 406 -33.26 12.11 13.47
CA SER A 406 -34.02 13.08 14.27
C SER A 406 -35.17 12.40 15.01
N ASP A 407 -34.96 11.15 15.44
CA ASP A 407 -35.96 10.36 16.15
C ASP A 407 -36.65 11.18 17.27
N ASP A 408 -37.98 11.24 17.26
CA ASP A 408 -38.73 12.09 18.19
C ASP A 408 -38.60 11.65 19.66
N ALA A 409 -38.35 10.36 19.91
CA ALA A 409 -38.03 9.86 21.25
C ALA A 409 -36.58 10.17 21.66
N HIS A 410 -35.68 10.38 20.68
CA HIS A 410 -34.25 10.66 20.86
C HIS A 410 -33.77 11.89 20.05
N PRO A 411 -34.39 13.08 20.21
CA PRO A 411 -34.34 14.18 19.24
C PRO A 411 -32.98 14.89 19.15
N THR A 412 -32.02 14.52 20.00
CA THR A 412 -30.68 15.11 20.01
C THR A 412 -29.64 14.21 19.34
N PHE A 413 -29.88 12.90 19.30
CA PHE A 413 -28.87 11.90 18.95
C PHE A 413 -29.34 10.87 17.92
N GLY A 414 -30.65 10.77 17.68
CA GLY A 414 -31.25 9.79 16.78
C GLY A 414 -31.29 8.38 17.36
N ALA A 415 -31.77 7.43 16.57
CA ALA A 415 -31.82 6.01 16.91
C ALA A 415 -31.51 5.11 15.70
N ILE A 416 -31.21 3.84 15.96
CA ILE A 416 -31.20 2.76 14.96
C ILE A 416 -32.31 1.78 15.35
N TYR A 417 -33.19 1.46 14.41
CA TYR A 417 -34.26 0.50 14.59
C TYR A 417 -33.87 -0.85 13.99
N VAL A 418 -33.99 -1.91 14.77
CA VAL A 418 -33.93 -3.31 14.33
C VAL A 418 -35.36 -3.75 14.04
N VAL A 419 -35.70 -3.87 12.76
CA VAL A 419 -37.06 -4.15 12.30
C VAL A 419 -37.16 -5.60 11.87
N LEU A 420 -37.98 -6.35 12.61
CA LEU A 420 -38.16 -7.78 12.39
C LEU A 420 -39.12 -8.05 11.22
N ALA A 421 -38.74 -8.98 10.35
CA ALA A 421 -39.60 -9.56 9.33
C ALA A 421 -40.75 -10.38 9.99
N PRO A 422 -41.83 -10.75 9.24
CA PRO A 422 -42.14 -10.37 7.86
C PRO A 422 -42.68 -8.93 7.74
N PHE A 423 -42.35 -8.27 6.64
CA PHE A 423 -42.79 -6.90 6.36
C PHE A 423 -44.13 -6.87 5.63
N VAL A 424 -45.22 -6.66 6.37
CA VAL A 424 -46.58 -6.61 5.79
C VAL A 424 -47.38 -5.43 6.32
N GLY A 425 -47.96 -4.65 5.41
CA GLY A 425 -48.85 -3.53 5.72
C GLY A 425 -48.13 -2.29 6.26
N ALA A 426 -48.92 -1.35 6.82
CA ALA A 426 -48.34 -0.19 7.48
C ALA A 426 -47.98 -0.54 8.93
N ARG A 427 -46.72 -0.32 9.33
CA ARG A 427 -46.19 -0.59 10.67
C ARG A 427 -45.48 0.65 11.17
N ASP A 428 -45.81 1.03 12.40
CA ASP A 428 -45.02 2.00 13.16
C ASP A 428 -43.96 1.22 13.95
N VAL A 429 -42.68 1.43 13.63
CA VAL A 429 -41.57 0.70 14.25
C VAL A 429 -41.36 1.14 15.69
N ALA A 430 -41.81 2.34 16.07
CA ALA A 430 -41.75 2.81 17.45
C ALA A 430 -42.67 1.99 18.40
N ASP A 431 -43.65 1.26 17.85
CA ASP A 431 -44.70 0.56 18.62
C ASP A 431 -44.48 -0.96 18.76
N GLY A 432 -43.31 -1.48 18.41
CA GLY A 432 -43.06 -2.93 18.53
C GLY A 432 -41.69 -3.45 18.10
N ASP A 433 -40.81 -2.59 17.59
CA ASP A 433 -39.44 -2.95 17.22
C ASP A 433 -38.42 -2.49 18.24
N HIS A 434 -37.20 -3.01 18.13
CA HIS A 434 -36.10 -2.69 19.03
C HIS A 434 -35.36 -1.46 18.52
N ALA A 435 -35.19 -0.46 19.38
CA ALA A 435 -34.51 0.79 19.05
C ALA A 435 -33.25 0.96 19.91
N LEU A 436 -32.10 1.11 19.26
CA LEU A 436 -30.85 1.48 19.89
C LEU A 436 -30.71 3.00 19.84
N ALA A 437 -30.84 3.63 21.00
CA ALA A 437 -30.75 5.08 21.13
C ALA A 437 -29.30 5.58 20.98
N GLY A 438 -29.12 6.64 20.20
CA GLY A 438 -27.91 7.45 20.22
C GLY A 438 -27.75 8.24 21.53
N THR A 439 -26.54 8.76 21.75
CA THR A 439 -26.15 9.51 22.96
C THR A 439 -25.37 10.79 22.64
N ALA A 440 -25.00 11.53 23.69
CA ALA A 440 -24.17 12.74 23.58
C ALA A 440 -22.81 12.48 22.93
N SER A 441 -22.27 11.28 23.11
CA SER A 441 -21.00 10.84 22.53
C SER A 441 -21.19 10.22 21.14
N LEU A 442 -22.39 9.69 20.85
CA LEU A 442 -22.68 8.89 19.66
C LEU A 442 -23.99 9.33 19.00
N ARG A 443 -23.89 10.12 17.94
CA ARG A 443 -25.07 10.46 17.14
C ARG A 443 -25.36 9.33 16.16
N ALA A 444 -26.38 8.51 16.45
CA ALA A 444 -26.93 7.53 15.51
C ALA A 444 -27.23 8.15 14.13
N ALA A 445 -27.53 9.45 14.12
CA ALA A 445 -27.80 10.31 12.96
C ALA A 445 -26.74 10.39 11.84
N ARG A 446 -25.53 9.83 12.01
CA ARG A 446 -24.44 9.90 11.01
C ARG A 446 -23.61 8.62 10.91
N GLY A 447 -24.16 7.50 11.36
CA GLY A 447 -23.45 6.23 11.27
C GLY A 447 -24.10 5.25 10.29
N TYR A 448 -23.30 4.27 9.89
CA TYR A 448 -23.62 3.28 8.88
C TYR A 448 -23.72 1.92 9.57
N PRO A 449 -24.94 1.37 9.73
CA PRO A 449 -25.11 0.02 10.24
C PRO A 449 -24.79 -1.00 9.14
N GLU A 450 -24.23 -2.14 9.51
CA GLU A 450 -23.96 -3.29 8.65
C GLU A 450 -24.23 -4.60 9.40
N ASN A 451 -24.56 -5.67 8.67
CA ASN A 451 -24.56 -7.03 9.23
C ASN A 451 -23.11 -7.46 9.43
N ALA A 452 -22.74 -7.78 10.67
CA ALA A 452 -21.40 -8.18 11.02
C ALA A 452 -21.17 -9.69 11.11
N GLY A 453 -22.16 -10.49 10.73
CA GLY A 453 -22.12 -11.94 10.96
C GLY A 453 -21.96 -12.25 12.44
N ASP A 454 -21.49 -13.44 12.78
CA ASP A 454 -21.25 -13.84 14.18
C ASP A 454 -19.78 -13.53 14.55
N MET A 455 -19.53 -12.31 15.02
CA MET A 455 -18.18 -11.77 15.27
C MET A 455 -17.63 -12.19 16.63
N ASP A 456 -18.50 -12.37 17.61
CA ASP A 456 -18.12 -12.82 18.96
C ASP A 456 -18.25 -14.35 19.16
N GLY A 457 -18.83 -15.06 18.18
CA GLY A 457 -18.94 -16.52 18.14
C GLY A 457 -20.08 -17.07 18.99
N ASP A 458 -21.09 -16.27 19.31
CA ASP A 458 -22.24 -16.67 20.11
C ASP A 458 -23.35 -17.40 19.30
N GLY A 459 -23.26 -17.35 17.97
CA GLY A 459 -24.15 -18.02 17.03
C GLY A 459 -25.32 -17.17 16.53
N SER A 460 -25.38 -15.89 16.90
CA SER A 460 -26.31 -14.89 16.38
C SER A 460 -25.58 -13.89 15.47
N PRO A 461 -26.29 -13.24 14.53
CA PRO A 461 -25.70 -12.18 13.74
C PRO A 461 -25.59 -10.86 14.54
N ASP A 462 -24.41 -10.29 14.49
CA ASP A 462 -24.00 -9.06 15.14
C ASP A 462 -24.26 -7.86 14.22
N MET A 463 -24.29 -6.66 14.82
CA MET A 463 -24.39 -5.41 14.08
C MET A 463 -23.07 -4.64 14.16
N LEU A 464 -22.48 -4.34 13.02
CA LEU A 464 -21.43 -3.32 12.92
C LEU A 464 -22.09 -1.95 12.80
N PHE A 465 -21.53 -0.97 13.49
CA PHE A 465 -21.88 0.43 13.38
C PHE A 465 -20.61 1.27 13.40
N TRP A 466 -20.43 2.10 12.38
CA TRP A 466 -19.30 3.03 12.32
C TRP A 466 -19.79 4.43 11.91
N SER A 467 -19.00 5.45 12.22
CA SER A 467 -19.30 6.84 11.83
C SER A 467 -18.02 7.66 11.76
N SER A 468 -17.90 8.51 10.75
CA SER A 468 -16.80 9.47 10.64
C SER A 468 -16.76 10.50 11.78
N VAL A 469 -17.79 10.56 12.63
CA VAL A 469 -17.86 11.49 13.77
C VAL A 469 -17.33 10.88 15.06
N ILE A 470 -17.26 9.54 15.15
CA ILE A 470 -16.92 8.83 16.40
C ILE A 470 -15.48 8.31 16.40
N GLU A 471 -14.73 8.54 15.30
CA GLU A 471 -13.31 8.15 15.12
C GLU A 471 -13.09 6.67 15.53
N GLY A 472 -13.97 5.78 15.07
CA GLY A 472 -13.97 4.37 15.46
C GLY A 472 -15.09 3.52 14.84
N ALA A 473 -15.03 2.22 15.13
CA ALA A 473 -16.01 1.21 14.74
C ALA A 473 -16.52 0.45 15.97
N MET A 474 -17.80 0.07 15.97
CA MET A 474 -18.47 -0.59 17.09
C MET A 474 -19.21 -1.83 16.61
N VAL A 475 -19.10 -2.94 17.33
CA VAL A 475 -19.87 -4.16 17.05
C VAL A 475 -20.77 -4.48 18.25
N PHE A 476 -22.03 -4.81 17.97
CA PHE A 476 -23.05 -5.18 18.93
C PHE A 476 -23.46 -6.63 18.69
N ALA A 477 -23.11 -7.52 19.61
CA ALA A 477 -23.33 -8.96 19.45
C ALA A 477 -24.80 -9.39 19.48
N ASP A 478 -25.63 -8.64 20.21
CA ASP A 478 -27.07 -8.92 20.29
C ASP A 478 -27.84 -7.62 20.12
N PRO A 479 -28.11 -7.21 18.88
CA PRO A 479 -28.75 -5.93 18.60
C PRO A 479 -30.20 -5.90 19.13
N LEU A 480 -30.85 -7.05 19.38
CA LEU A 480 -32.20 -7.10 19.96
C LEU A 480 -32.21 -6.81 21.47
N HIS A 481 -31.14 -7.14 22.17
CA HIS A 481 -31.04 -6.91 23.62
C HIS A 481 -30.24 -5.66 23.98
N ALA A 482 -29.54 -5.04 23.04
CA ALA A 482 -28.90 -3.74 23.21
C ALA A 482 -29.94 -2.62 23.36
N ALA A 483 -29.78 -1.80 24.41
CA ALA A 483 -30.67 -0.66 24.67
C ALA A 483 -30.11 0.68 24.17
N THR A 484 -28.79 0.80 24.02
CA THR A 484 -28.09 2.04 23.63
C THR A 484 -26.81 1.72 22.86
N LEU A 485 -26.28 2.70 22.13
CA LEU A 485 -24.99 2.57 21.43
C LEU A 485 -23.74 2.67 22.34
N GLU A 486 -23.89 2.81 23.67
CA GLU A 486 -22.76 3.03 24.60
C GLU A 486 -22.12 1.73 25.14
N GLU A 487 -22.78 0.58 24.96
CA GLU A 487 -22.31 -0.70 25.48
C GLU A 487 -22.09 -1.69 24.32
N PRO A 488 -21.22 -1.38 23.34
CA PRO A 488 -20.89 -2.32 22.28
C PRO A 488 -20.10 -3.51 22.86
N ALA A 489 -20.28 -4.68 22.27
CA ALA A 489 -19.51 -5.87 22.61
C ALA A 489 -18.03 -5.70 22.23
N ILE A 490 -17.78 -5.04 21.08
CA ILE A 490 -16.46 -4.69 20.59
C ILE A 490 -16.44 -3.20 20.25
N LYS A 491 -15.39 -2.49 20.69
CA LYS A 491 -15.16 -1.09 20.33
C LYS A 491 -13.75 -0.91 19.82
N ILE A 492 -13.61 -0.44 18.59
CA ILE A 492 -12.33 0.04 18.04
C ILE A 492 -12.28 1.55 18.23
N GLU A 493 -11.22 2.05 18.87
CA GLU A 493 -11.01 3.48 19.10
C GLU A 493 -9.58 3.91 18.77
N ASP A 494 -9.42 5.16 18.32
CA ASP A 494 -8.12 5.81 18.27
C ASP A 494 -7.69 6.23 19.68
N THR A 495 -6.62 5.60 20.20
CA THR A 495 -5.99 5.99 21.48
C THR A 495 -4.79 6.90 21.32
N SER A 496 -4.29 7.07 20.10
CA SER A 496 -3.04 7.78 19.79
C SER A 496 -3.19 9.30 19.94
N GLY A 497 -4.42 9.81 19.81
CA GLY A 497 -4.74 11.23 19.90
C GLY A 497 -4.27 12.05 18.70
N ILE A 498 -3.94 11.39 17.58
CA ILE A 498 -3.53 12.04 16.33
C ILE A 498 -4.73 12.36 15.41
N GLY A 499 -5.94 11.90 15.75
CA GLY A 499 -7.17 12.29 15.05
C GLY A 499 -7.41 11.46 13.81
N GLU A 500 -7.32 10.14 13.98
CA GLU A 500 -7.59 9.14 12.94
C GLU A 500 -9.08 9.15 12.57
N SER A 501 -9.45 9.76 11.45
CA SER A 501 -10.82 9.76 10.94
C SER A 501 -11.10 8.43 10.25
N VAL A 502 -11.89 7.57 10.89
CA VAL A 502 -12.42 6.36 10.25
C VAL A 502 -13.31 6.78 9.09
N GLY A 503 -12.87 6.46 7.87
CA GLY A 503 -13.60 6.72 6.63
C GLY A 503 -14.66 5.67 6.38
N SER A 504 -14.38 4.39 6.67
CA SER A 504 -15.30 3.26 6.50
C SER A 504 -14.88 2.05 7.36
N ALA A 505 -15.79 1.13 7.65
CA ALA A 505 -15.46 -0.15 8.27
C ALA A 505 -16.38 -1.25 7.73
N THR A 506 -15.90 -2.48 7.63
CA THR A 506 -16.71 -3.61 7.16
C THR A 506 -16.25 -4.94 7.76
N THR A 507 -17.12 -5.94 7.68
CA THR A 507 -17.03 -7.23 8.42
C THR A 507 -17.51 -8.41 7.58
N THR A 508 -17.66 -8.24 6.28
CA THR A 508 -18.43 -9.17 5.43
C THR A 508 -17.74 -10.50 5.11
N GLY A 509 -16.64 -10.85 5.77
CA GLY A 509 -15.93 -12.09 5.51
C GLY A 509 -14.83 -12.43 6.50
N ASP A 510 -14.41 -13.69 6.42
CA ASP A 510 -13.20 -14.22 7.04
C ASP A 510 -12.01 -13.82 6.17
N GLY A 511 -11.26 -12.82 6.64
CA GLY A 511 -10.13 -12.21 5.96
C GLY A 511 -8.84 -13.01 6.09
N ASN A 512 -8.81 -14.10 6.86
CA ASN A 512 -7.61 -14.92 7.08
C ASN A 512 -7.81 -16.41 6.74
N GLY A 513 -9.04 -16.82 6.44
CA GLY A 513 -9.43 -18.18 6.05
C GLY A 513 -9.60 -19.17 7.21
N ASP A 514 -9.70 -18.71 8.47
CA ASP A 514 -9.85 -19.57 9.65
C ASP A 514 -11.31 -19.96 9.99
N GLY A 515 -12.26 -19.42 9.25
CA GLY A 515 -13.70 -19.61 9.39
C GLY A 515 -14.38 -18.67 10.38
N VAL A 516 -13.69 -17.64 10.85
CA VAL A 516 -14.22 -16.59 11.73
C VAL A 516 -14.27 -15.26 11.00
N VAL A 517 -15.31 -14.47 11.25
CA VAL A 517 -15.45 -13.15 10.63
C VAL A 517 -14.38 -12.19 11.16
N ASP A 518 -13.73 -11.46 10.25
CA ASP A 518 -12.72 -10.45 10.56
C ASP A 518 -13.27 -9.02 10.39
N LEU A 519 -12.66 -8.05 11.09
CA LEU A 519 -13.06 -6.64 11.02
C LEU A 519 -12.00 -5.83 10.28
N PHE A 520 -12.42 -5.09 9.27
CA PHE A 520 -11.59 -4.12 8.55
C PHE A 520 -12.07 -2.72 8.86
N VAL A 521 -11.15 -1.83 9.23
CA VAL A 521 -11.40 -0.42 9.51
C VAL A 521 -10.49 0.40 8.62
N ALA A 522 -11.07 1.20 7.74
CA ALA A 522 -10.39 2.09 6.83
C ALA A 522 -10.45 3.52 7.35
N ALA A 523 -9.30 4.18 7.47
CA ALA A 523 -9.18 5.53 8.02
C ALA A 523 -8.55 6.46 7.00
N GLU A 524 -9.31 7.47 6.55
CA GLU A 524 -8.94 8.34 5.44
C GLU A 524 -7.90 9.41 5.80
N SER A 525 -7.72 9.71 7.09
CA SER A 525 -6.81 10.76 7.56
C SER A 525 -5.63 10.22 8.37
N SER A 526 -5.32 8.93 8.22
CA SER A 526 -4.18 8.35 8.92
C SER A 526 -2.87 8.96 8.51
N SER A 527 -2.01 9.19 9.51
CA SER A 527 -0.71 9.82 9.32
C SER A 527 0.39 8.98 9.95
N PHE A 528 0.95 8.05 9.18
CA PHE A 528 2.08 7.23 9.62
C PHE A 528 3.41 7.79 9.11
N LEU A 529 3.66 7.64 7.81
CA LEU A 529 4.81 8.13 7.07
C LEU A 529 4.54 9.50 6.45
N TYR A 530 3.30 9.75 6.04
CA TYR A 530 2.90 11.01 5.41
C TYR A 530 1.62 11.56 6.02
N ALA A 531 1.45 12.90 5.98
CA ALA A 531 0.24 13.55 6.46
C ALA A 531 -0.98 13.11 5.63
N ASP A 532 -2.05 12.69 6.29
CA ASP A 532 -3.33 12.27 5.69
C ASP A 532 -3.15 11.26 4.54
N GLU A 533 -2.20 10.33 4.65
CA GLU A 533 -2.05 9.27 3.65
C GLU A 533 -3.18 8.26 3.70
N GLY A 534 -3.75 8.07 4.89
CA GLY A 534 -4.80 7.12 5.15
C GLY A 534 -4.30 5.68 5.31
N ALA A 535 -5.12 4.79 5.88
CA ALA A 535 -4.73 3.41 6.18
C ALA A 535 -5.92 2.44 6.22
N LEU A 536 -5.61 1.16 6.05
CA LEU A 536 -6.49 0.02 6.31
C LEU A 536 -5.95 -0.74 7.53
N PHE A 537 -6.80 -0.94 8.53
CA PHE A 537 -6.53 -1.74 9.72
C PHE A 537 -7.38 -3.00 9.66
N ALA A 538 -6.76 -4.15 9.88
CA ALA A 538 -7.44 -5.43 9.90
C ALA A 538 -7.32 -6.05 11.30
N PHE A 539 -8.43 -6.59 11.82
CA PHE A 539 -8.51 -7.29 13.10
C PHE A 539 -9.05 -8.70 12.89
N ALA A 540 -8.27 -9.69 13.30
CA ALA A 540 -8.66 -11.09 13.20
C ALA A 540 -9.69 -11.45 14.29
N GLY A 541 -10.79 -12.08 13.89
CA GLY A 541 -11.81 -12.60 14.79
C GLY A 541 -11.37 -13.83 15.57
N PRO A 542 -12.13 -14.25 16.60
CA PRO A 542 -13.26 -13.52 17.19
C PRO A 542 -12.76 -12.36 18.05
N LEU A 543 -13.52 -11.26 18.06
CA LEU A 543 -13.16 -10.05 18.78
C LEU A 543 -13.96 -9.90 20.07
N ALA A 544 -13.39 -9.19 21.06
CA ALA A 544 -14.12 -8.84 22.28
C ALA A 544 -13.53 -7.60 22.95
N GLY A 545 -14.42 -6.80 23.55
CA GLY A 545 -14.05 -5.65 24.36
C GLY A 545 -13.50 -4.47 23.55
N THR A 546 -12.86 -3.54 24.24
CA THR A 546 -12.26 -2.37 23.60
C THR A 546 -10.85 -2.68 23.10
N ARG A 547 -10.60 -2.39 21.82
CA ARG A 547 -9.30 -2.48 21.15
C ARG A 547 -8.91 -1.11 20.60
N SER A 548 -7.62 -0.82 20.56
CA SER A 548 -7.08 0.36 19.87
C SER A 548 -6.84 0.04 18.40
N LEU A 549 -6.91 1.05 17.52
CA LEU A 549 -6.45 0.94 16.13
C LEU A 549 -5.02 0.39 16.03
N GLU A 550 -4.15 0.76 16.95
CA GLU A 550 -2.76 0.28 17.04
C GLU A 550 -2.66 -1.23 17.28
N SER A 551 -3.71 -1.85 17.83
CA SER A 551 -3.73 -3.29 18.13
C SER A 551 -4.23 -4.16 16.98
N ALA A 552 -4.36 -3.58 15.78
CA ALA A 552 -4.68 -4.30 14.56
C ALA A 552 -3.67 -5.43 14.31
N ASP A 553 -4.16 -6.54 13.77
CA ASP A 553 -3.31 -7.71 13.50
C ASP A 553 -2.59 -7.56 12.15
N ALA A 554 -3.08 -6.70 11.25
CA ALA A 554 -2.37 -6.21 10.07
C ALA A 554 -2.77 -4.76 9.73
N VAL A 555 -1.85 -3.98 9.15
CA VAL A 555 -2.13 -2.61 8.71
C VAL A 555 -1.45 -2.31 7.36
N VAL A 556 -2.16 -1.59 6.49
CA VAL A 556 -1.67 -1.10 5.20
C VAL A 556 -1.77 0.42 5.15
N ALA A 557 -0.66 1.12 4.96
CA ALA A 557 -0.63 2.59 4.85
C ALA A 557 -0.66 3.06 3.39
N GLY A 558 -1.39 4.15 3.13
CA GLY A 558 -1.66 4.72 1.81
C GLY A 558 -0.43 5.19 1.02
N GLY A 559 0.70 5.46 1.70
CA GLY A 559 2.01 5.69 1.09
C GLY A 559 2.15 7.00 0.31
N THR A 560 1.13 7.86 0.32
CA THR A 560 1.14 9.17 -0.35
C THR A 560 0.53 10.25 0.53
N ALA A 561 1.26 11.35 0.72
CA ALA A 561 0.74 12.50 1.48
C ALA A 561 -0.59 13.00 0.89
N TYR A 562 -1.62 13.11 1.73
CA TYR A 562 -2.97 13.54 1.38
C TYR A 562 -3.67 12.64 0.35
N GLY A 563 -3.25 11.38 0.25
CA GLY A 563 -3.83 10.39 -0.65
C GLY A 563 -5.23 9.96 -0.25
N GLY A 564 -5.60 10.12 1.03
CA GLY A 564 -6.93 9.77 1.53
C GLY A 564 -7.25 8.29 1.42
N PHE A 565 -6.24 7.40 1.48
CA PHE A 565 -6.45 5.96 1.41
C PHE A 565 -7.36 5.48 2.54
N GLY A 566 -8.37 4.67 2.24
CA GLY A 566 -9.33 4.23 3.25
C GLY A 566 -10.57 5.12 3.38
N THR A 567 -10.94 5.86 2.33
CA THR A 567 -12.25 6.52 2.23
C THR A 567 -13.40 5.52 2.15
N ASP A 568 -13.14 4.34 1.59
CA ASP A 568 -14.09 3.21 1.62
C ASP A 568 -13.38 1.87 1.50
N VAL A 569 -13.99 0.80 2.00
CA VAL A 569 -13.43 -0.56 1.98
C VAL A 569 -14.49 -1.60 1.65
N ALA A 570 -14.13 -2.60 0.84
CA ALA A 570 -14.98 -3.76 0.56
C ALA A 570 -14.17 -5.05 0.53
N ILE A 571 -14.68 -6.10 1.18
CA ILE A 571 -14.10 -7.45 1.11
C ILE A 571 -14.60 -8.12 -0.17
N LEU A 572 -13.70 -8.79 -0.88
CA LEU A 572 -13.96 -9.40 -2.18
C LEU A 572 -14.02 -10.93 -2.15
N GLY A 573 -13.68 -11.57 -1.03
CA GLY A 573 -13.44 -13.02 -1.02
C GLY A 573 -12.20 -13.37 -1.84
N ASP A 574 -12.02 -14.63 -2.26
CA ASP A 574 -10.88 -15.06 -3.09
C ASP A 574 -11.05 -14.61 -4.56
N TRP A 575 -10.95 -13.31 -4.80
CA TRP A 575 -11.08 -12.68 -6.11
C TRP A 575 -9.97 -13.10 -7.06
N SER A 576 -8.75 -13.15 -6.54
CA SER A 576 -7.53 -13.46 -7.28
C SER A 576 -7.41 -14.97 -7.56
N GLY A 577 -8.18 -15.82 -6.86
CA GLY A 577 -8.11 -17.27 -7.00
C GLY A 577 -6.82 -17.86 -6.45
N ASP A 578 -6.12 -17.14 -5.57
CA ASP A 578 -4.91 -17.60 -4.90
C ASP A 578 -5.20 -18.36 -3.60
N GLY A 579 -6.47 -18.38 -3.18
CA GLY A 579 -6.96 -19.06 -1.99
C GLY A 579 -6.93 -18.20 -0.73
N ALA A 580 -6.51 -16.94 -0.82
CA ALA A 580 -6.63 -15.94 0.22
C ALA A 580 -7.75 -14.96 -0.14
N PRO A 581 -8.47 -14.41 0.87
CA PRO A 581 -9.44 -13.37 0.61
C PRO A 581 -8.75 -12.06 0.22
N ASP A 582 -9.36 -11.36 -0.72
CA ASP A 582 -8.94 -10.07 -1.23
C ASP A 582 -9.82 -8.95 -0.67
N VAL A 583 -9.25 -7.74 -0.61
CA VAL A 583 -9.91 -6.52 -0.17
C VAL A 583 -9.69 -5.41 -1.21
N ALA A 584 -10.71 -4.59 -1.42
CA ALA A 584 -10.64 -3.36 -2.16
C ALA A 584 -10.67 -2.17 -1.21
N VAL A 585 -9.76 -1.22 -1.37
CA VAL A 585 -9.73 0.02 -0.59
C VAL A 585 -9.71 1.20 -1.54
N ALA A 586 -10.62 2.15 -1.33
CA ALA A 586 -10.66 3.39 -2.08
C ALA A 586 -9.83 4.47 -1.38
N GLY A 587 -9.20 5.34 -2.19
CA GLY A 587 -8.59 6.58 -1.75
C GLY A 587 -9.05 7.76 -2.60
N LEU A 588 -9.21 8.90 -1.94
CA LEU A 588 -9.56 10.18 -2.57
C LEU A 588 -8.54 11.24 -2.17
N SER A 589 -7.75 11.69 -3.14
CA SER A 589 -6.77 12.76 -2.90
C SER A 589 -7.46 14.02 -2.39
N SER A 590 -7.03 14.54 -1.24
CA SER A 590 -7.56 15.80 -0.68
C SER A 590 -7.03 17.05 -1.39
N TYR A 591 -6.07 16.90 -2.31
CA TYR A 591 -5.46 18.00 -3.05
C TYR A 591 -5.65 17.87 -4.56
N TRP A 592 -5.86 19.00 -5.22
CA TRP A 592 -6.07 19.05 -6.66
C TRP A 592 -4.83 18.55 -7.45
N PRO A 593 -5.02 17.69 -8.47
CA PRO A 593 -6.29 17.14 -8.95
C PRO A 593 -6.90 16.09 -8.00
N TYR A 594 -8.21 16.18 -7.77
CA TYR A 594 -8.97 15.17 -7.01
C TYR A 594 -9.03 13.89 -7.85
N GLU A 595 -8.14 12.95 -7.56
CA GLU A 595 -8.07 11.65 -8.17
C GLU A 595 -8.58 10.60 -7.18
N ALA A 596 -9.45 9.74 -7.68
CA ALA A 596 -9.89 8.55 -6.96
C ALA A 596 -9.05 7.37 -7.42
N GLU A 597 -8.60 6.58 -6.46
CA GLU A 597 -7.85 5.35 -6.68
C GLU A 597 -8.51 4.22 -5.90
N ILE A 598 -8.64 3.04 -6.51
CA ILE A 598 -9.11 1.84 -5.80
C ILE A 598 -8.00 0.81 -5.87
N ASP A 599 -7.46 0.44 -4.74
CA ASP A 599 -6.43 -0.59 -4.61
C ASP A 599 -7.06 -1.93 -4.29
N LEU A 600 -6.56 -2.96 -4.95
CA LEU A 600 -6.87 -4.36 -4.68
C LEU A 600 -5.67 -5.02 -4.03
N MET A 601 -5.93 -5.68 -2.90
CA MET A 601 -4.92 -6.28 -2.04
C MET A 601 -5.38 -7.68 -1.65
N SER A 602 -4.46 -8.62 -1.59
CA SER A 602 -4.71 -9.92 -0.97
C SER A 602 -4.37 -9.81 0.50
N VAL A 603 -5.28 -10.22 1.38
CA VAL A 603 -5.03 -10.14 2.82
C VAL A 603 -4.34 -11.43 3.25
N SER A 604 -3.02 -11.38 3.44
CA SER A 604 -2.26 -12.44 4.09
C SER A 604 -1.68 -11.91 5.40
N TRP A 605 -2.08 -12.52 6.51
CA TRP A 605 -1.69 -12.15 7.87
C TRP A 605 -0.45 -12.93 8.32
#